data_AF-A0A2P4S927-F1
#
_entry.id   AF-A0A2P4S927-F1
#
_cell.length_a   1.000
_cell.length_b   1.000
_cell.length_c   1.000
_cell.angle_alpha   90.00
_cell.angle_beta   90.00
_cell.angle_gamma   90.00
#
_symmetry.space_group_name_H-M   'P 1'
#
loop_
_entity.id
_entity.type
_entity.pdbx_description
1 polymer ?
#
loop_
_entity_poly.entity_id
_entity_poly.type
_entity_poly.pdbx_seq_one_letter_code
_entity_poly.pdbx_strand_id
1 'polypeptide(L)'
;MNAAVRAVVRVGIYTGAKVYFVHEGYQGLVDGGDNLKEATWESVSMMLQLGGTVIGSARCQDFRTREGRLKAARNLVKRGITNLCVIGGDGSLTGADTFRAEWSSLLAELLKTGGITAEEAKKSSHLNIVGMVGSIDNDFCGTDMTIGTDSALHRIMEIVDAITTTAQSHQRTFVLEVMGRHCGYLALITSLACGADWVFIPESPPEDGWEDHLCRRLTESRLGGSRLNIIIVAEGAIDRHGKAITSDEVKDLVVKRLGYDTRVTILGHVQRGGTPSAFDRILGSRMGVEAVMALLEGTPDTPACVVSLSGNQAVRLPLMECVQVTKDVTTAMNEKRFDDAVKLRGRSFQNNWNVYKLLAHIRPPSTKSGHTLAVLNVGAPAAGMNAAVRSTVRIGLIHGHRMLAVHDGFEGLAFGKVRGQGGARG
;
A
#
# COMPACT_ATOMS: atom_id res chain seq x y z
N MET A 1 5.82 10.97 2.40
CA MET A 1 4.99 12.15 2.77
C MET A 1 5.65 13.47 2.40
N ASN A 2 6.96 13.65 2.66
CA ASN A 2 7.68 14.90 2.36
C ASN A 2 7.52 15.45 0.93
N ALA A 3 7.48 14.59 -0.09
CA ALA A 3 7.22 15.00 -1.48
C ALA A 3 5.86 15.72 -1.64
N ALA A 4 4.82 15.22 -0.96
CA ALA A 4 3.48 15.80 -0.99
C ALA A 4 3.40 17.11 -0.21
N VAL A 5 3.99 17.19 0.99
CA VAL A 5 4.13 18.44 1.75
C VAL A 5 4.84 19.51 0.93
N ARG A 6 5.97 19.15 0.31
CA ARG A 6 6.72 20.05 -0.57
C ARG A 6 5.87 20.58 -1.72
N ALA A 7 5.11 19.71 -2.39
CA ALA A 7 4.25 20.12 -3.49
C ALA A 7 3.15 21.08 -3.03
N VAL A 8 2.48 20.78 -1.91
CA VAL A 8 1.44 21.66 -1.34
C VAL A 8 2.01 23.04 -1.02
N VAL A 9 3.18 23.12 -0.37
CA VAL A 9 3.82 24.40 -0.05
C VAL A 9 4.21 25.18 -1.31
N ARG A 10 4.90 24.54 -2.26
CA ARG A 10 5.39 25.24 -3.47
C ARG A 10 4.22 25.75 -4.32
N VAL A 11 3.21 24.91 -4.54
CA VAL A 11 2.05 25.29 -5.35
C VAL A 11 1.19 26.32 -4.64
N GLY A 12 0.95 26.16 -3.33
CA GLY A 12 0.22 27.15 -2.55
C GLY A 12 0.86 28.54 -2.59
N ILE A 13 2.19 28.62 -2.43
CA ILE A 13 2.93 29.88 -2.56
C ILE A 13 2.86 30.40 -4.01
N TYR A 14 3.01 29.54 -5.00
CA TYR A 14 2.93 29.91 -6.42
C TYR A 14 1.58 30.53 -6.79
N THR A 15 0.48 30.05 -6.19
CA THR A 15 -0.87 30.61 -6.39
C THR A 15 -1.14 31.85 -5.52
N GLY A 16 -0.16 32.36 -4.78
CA GLY A 16 -0.29 33.52 -3.90
C GLY A 16 -0.94 33.24 -2.55
N ALA A 17 -1.14 31.97 -2.20
CA ALA A 17 -1.66 31.57 -0.89
C ALA A 17 -0.55 31.54 0.16
N LYS A 18 -0.92 31.79 1.42
CA LYS A 18 -0.07 31.49 2.58
C LYS A 18 -0.28 30.06 3.00
N VAL A 19 0.81 29.32 3.18
CA VAL A 19 0.78 27.92 3.60
C VAL A 19 1.36 27.81 5.00
N TYR A 20 0.73 27.04 5.88
CA TYR A 20 1.22 26.77 7.22
C TYR A 20 1.51 25.28 7.38
N PHE A 21 2.63 24.94 8.00
CA PHE A 21 2.84 23.62 8.57
C PHE A 21 2.04 23.47 9.84
N VAL A 22 1.49 22.27 10.03
CA VAL A 22 0.96 21.81 11.30
C VAL A 22 1.87 20.68 11.77
N HIS A 23 2.70 20.97 12.76
CA HIS A 23 3.63 19.99 13.32
C HIS A 23 2.90 18.93 14.14
N GLU A 24 3.45 17.71 14.21
CA GLU A 24 2.90 16.60 14.99
C GLU A 24 1.44 16.23 14.67
N GLY A 25 0.98 16.52 13.45
CA GLY A 25 -0.36 16.19 12.97
C GLY A 25 -1.46 16.83 13.80
N TYR A 26 -2.48 16.06 14.17
CA TYR A 26 -3.60 16.59 14.96
C TYR A 26 -3.19 17.08 16.35
N GLN A 27 -2.10 16.56 16.92
CA GLN A 27 -1.65 17.02 18.24
C GLN A 27 -1.22 18.49 18.16
N GLY A 28 -0.36 18.85 17.21
CA GLY A 28 0.03 20.26 17.06
C GLY A 28 -1.12 21.16 16.59
N LEU A 29 -2.13 20.61 15.93
CA LEU A 29 -3.36 21.34 15.63
C LEU A 29 -4.12 21.72 16.92
N VAL A 30 -4.24 20.78 17.87
CA VAL A 30 -4.87 20.98 19.18
C VAL A 30 -4.03 21.92 20.04
N ASP A 31 -2.72 21.71 20.09
CA ASP A 31 -1.79 22.48 20.93
C ASP A 31 -1.69 23.95 20.46
N GLY A 32 -1.78 24.19 19.15
CA GLY A 32 -1.71 25.54 18.61
C GLY A 32 -0.30 26.14 18.68
N GLY A 33 -0.24 27.47 18.78
CA GLY A 33 1.03 28.19 19.02
C GLY A 33 2.10 27.87 17.98
N ASP A 34 3.29 27.52 18.45
CA ASP A 34 4.47 27.24 17.61
C ASP A 34 4.32 25.99 16.73
N ASN A 35 3.30 25.16 16.94
CA ASN A 35 3.06 24.02 16.05
C ASN A 35 2.46 24.43 14.71
N LEU A 36 1.91 25.65 14.60
CA LEU A 36 1.45 26.22 13.33
C LEU A 36 2.46 27.25 12.82
N LYS A 37 3.29 26.87 11.86
CA LYS A 37 4.37 27.73 11.32
C LYS A 37 4.12 28.07 9.86
N GLU A 38 4.21 29.35 9.50
CA GLU A 38 4.13 29.75 8.09
C GLU A 38 5.32 29.14 7.32
N ALA A 39 5.02 28.49 6.21
CA ALA A 39 5.99 27.84 5.35
C ALA A 39 6.51 28.84 4.30
N THR A 40 7.82 28.81 4.06
CA THR A 40 8.45 29.56 2.97
C THR A 40 8.84 28.64 1.81
N TRP A 41 9.21 29.23 0.68
CA TRP A 41 9.72 28.47 -0.46
C TRP A 41 10.95 27.63 -0.07
N GLU A 42 11.85 28.19 0.73
CA GLU A 42 13.08 27.56 1.22
C GLU A 42 12.81 26.47 2.25
N SER A 43 11.74 26.63 3.04
CA SER A 43 11.40 25.71 4.14
C SER A 43 11.16 24.28 3.69
N VAL A 44 10.85 24.04 2.40
CA VAL A 44 10.65 22.70 1.83
C VAL A 44 11.75 22.25 0.85
N SER A 45 12.88 22.95 0.84
CA SER A 45 14.07 22.53 0.09
C SER A 45 14.67 21.25 0.67
N MET A 46 15.28 20.42 -0.18
CA MET A 46 15.92 19.14 0.21
C MET A 46 15.03 18.10 0.91
N MET A 47 13.70 18.27 0.89
CA MET A 47 12.76 17.33 1.50
C MET A 47 12.41 16.12 0.62
N LEU A 48 12.59 16.24 -0.69
CA LEU A 48 12.05 15.28 -1.68
C LEU A 48 12.60 13.86 -1.48
N GLN A 49 13.86 13.73 -1.08
CA GLN A 49 14.57 12.48 -0.87
C GLN A 49 14.51 11.94 0.56
N LEU A 50 13.86 12.65 1.49
CA LEU A 50 13.81 12.27 2.89
C LEU A 50 12.63 11.32 3.15
N GLY A 51 12.90 10.23 3.88
CA GLY A 51 11.88 9.35 4.43
C GLY A 51 11.02 10.03 5.51
N GLY A 52 9.91 9.39 5.87
CA GLY A 52 9.00 9.89 6.90
C GLY A 52 8.34 11.23 6.56
N THR A 53 8.19 12.07 7.59
CA THR A 53 7.61 13.41 7.53
C THR A 53 8.44 14.39 8.36
N VAL A 54 8.92 15.47 7.74
CA VAL A 54 9.70 16.55 8.38
C VAL A 54 8.88 17.41 9.34
N ILE A 55 7.55 17.37 9.23
CA ILE A 55 6.63 18.07 10.14
C ILE A 55 6.16 17.18 11.29
N GLY A 56 6.68 15.95 11.39
CA GLY A 56 6.28 15.02 12.43
C GLY A 56 4.88 14.42 12.21
N SER A 57 4.53 13.46 13.05
CA SER A 57 3.21 12.84 13.08
C SER A 57 2.99 12.19 14.44
N ALA A 58 2.02 12.69 15.20
CA ALA A 58 1.65 12.13 16.50
C ALA A 58 0.25 11.53 16.46
N ARG A 59 0.05 10.43 17.20
CA ARG A 59 -1.30 9.97 17.55
C ARG A 59 -1.88 10.98 18.54
N CYS A 60 -3.05 11.53 18.25
CA CYS A 60 -3.70 12.52 19.10
C CYS A 60 -4.98 11.94 19.70
N GLN A 61 -4.98 11.67 21.01
CA GLN A 61 -6.20 11.24 21.73
C GLN A 61 -7.16 12.41 21.89
N ASP A 62 -6.65 13.61 22.14
CA ASP A 62 -7.47 14.81 22.36
C ASP A 62 -8.39 15.10 21.18
N PHE A 63 -7.90 14.92 19.94
CA PHE A 63 -8.68 15.14 18.73
C PHE A 63 -9.85 14.15 18.56
N ARG A 64 -9.84 13.01 19.27
CA ARG A 64 -11.00 12.10 19.33
C ARG A 64 -12.14 12.66 20.17
N THR A 65 -11.86 13.60 21.06
CA THR A 65 -12.85 14.30 21.87
C THR A 65 -13.33 15.58 21.18
N ARG A 66 -14.57 15.97 21.45
CA ARG A 66 -15.11 17.25 20.97
C ARG A 66 -14.32 18.44 21.52
N GLU A 67 -13.83 18.35 22.76
CA GLU A 67 -13.03 19.41 23.40
C GLU A 67 -11.71 19.65 22.65
N GLY A 68 -10.99 18.59 22.28
CA GLY A 68 -9.76 18.72 21.48
C GLY A 68 -10.05 19.30 20.10
N ARG A 69 -11.14 18.88 19.44
CA ARG A 69 -11.58 19.48 18.16
C ARG A 69 -11.95 20.96 18.32
N LEU A 70 -12.56 21.35 19.43
CA LEU A 70 -12.87 22.75 19.74
C LEU A 70 -11.59 23.60 19.85
N LYS A 71 -10.55 23.09 20.54
CA LYS A 71 -9.22 23.74 20.62
C LYS A 71 -8.58 23.87 19.24
N ALA A 72 -8.58 22.79 18.46
CA ALA A 72 -8.07 22.78 17.08
C ALA A 72 -8.78 23.81 16.18
N ALA A 73 -10.12 23.87 16.23
CA ALA A 73 -10.90 24.84 15.48
C ALA A 73 -10.54 26.28 15.87
N ARG A 74 -10.41 26.57 17.16
CA ARG A 74 -9.98 27.88 17.64
C ARG A 74 -8.62 28.28 17.06
N ASN A 75 -7.65 27.39 17.07
CA ASN A 75 -6.30 27.66 16.58
C ASN A 75 -6.28 27.97 15.07
N LEU A 76 -7.08 27.26 14.28
CA LEU A 76 -7.25 27.51 12.85
C LEU A 76 -7.90 28.87 12.58
N VAL A 77 -9.02 29.16 13.27
CA VAL A 77 -9.77 30.41 13.09
C VAL A 77 -8.92 31.62 13.47
N LYS A 78 -8.16 31.55 14.58
CA LYS A 78 -7.28 32.64 15.01
C LYS A 78 -6.18 32.99 14.01
N ARG A 79 -5.85 32.08 13.09
CA ARG A 79 -4.89 32.29 12.01
C ARG A 79 -5.53 32.50 10.65
N GLY A 80 -6.87 32.52 10.58
CA GLY A 80 -7.62 32.62 9.34
C GLY A 80 -7.47 31.41 8.42
N ILE A 81 -7.15 30.23 8.96
CA ILE A 81 -6.94 29.02 8.17
C ILE A 81 -8.29 28.29 8.02
N THR A 82 -8.81 28.25 6.79
CA THR A 82 -10.07 27.61 6.42
C THR A 82 -9.90 26.53 5.34
N ASN A 83 -8.68 26.30 4.89
CA ASN A 83 -8.31 25.30 3.90
C ASN A 83 -7.33 24.34 4.55
N LEU A 84 -7.70 23.07 4.66
CA LEU A 84 -6.92 22.06 5.36
C LEU A 84 -6.56 20.90 4.41
N CYS A 85 -5.27 20.71 4.18
CA CYS A 85 -4.74 19.53 3.48
C CYS A 85 -4.29 18.48 4.52
N VAL A 86 -4.91 17.31 4.53
CA VAL A 86 -4.60 16.23 5.48
C VAL A 86 -3.88 15.09 4.76
N ILE A 87 -2.63 14.82 5.15
CA ILE A 87 -1.82 13.73 4.60
C ILE A 87 -1.72 12.61 5.64
N GLY A 88 -2.35 11.47 5.38
CA GLY A 88 -2.35 10.37 6.35
C GLY A 88 -3.05 9.12 5.86
N GLY A 89 -3.21 8.15 6.75
CA GLY A 89 -3.99 6.93 6.47
C GLY A 89 -5.48 7.10 6.74
N ASP A 90 -6.23 6.01 6.64
CA ASP A 90 -7.69 5.94 6.83
C ASP A 90 -8.17 6.66 8.11
N GLY A 91 -7.55 6.37 9.26
CA GLY A 91 -7.94 6.97 10.53
C GLY A 91 -7.78 8.50 10.57
N SER A 92 -6.77 9.05 9.90
CA SER A 92 -6.59 10.50 9.82
C SER A 92 -7.67 11.13 8.94
N LEU A 93 -7.96 10.52 7.80
CA LEU A 93 -8.96 11.02 6.86
C LEU A 93 -10.39 10.93 7.42
N THR A 94 -10.70 9.87 8.18
CA THR A 94 -11.94 9.76 8.96
C THR A 94 -12.06 10.88 10.00
N GLY A 95 -10.97 11.22 10.69
CA GLY A 95 -10.93 12.32 11.65
C GLY A 95 -11.13 13.69 10.99
N ALA A 96 -10.56 13.89 9.80
CA ALA A 96 -10.74 15.11 9.01
C ALA A 96 -12.21 15.31 8.61
N ASP A 97 -12.86 14.25 8.14
CA ASP A 97 -14.28 14.31 7.77
C ASP A 97 -15.17 14.65 8.97
N THR A 98 -14.98 13.97 10.10
CA THR A 98 -15.71 14.25 11.34
C THR A 98 -15.53 15.71 11.75
N PHE A 99 -14.30 16.23 11.64
CA PHE A 99 -13.98 17.61 11.99
C PHE A 99 -14.69 18.63 11.08
N ARG A 100 -14.78 18.35 9.77
CA ARG A 100 -15.56 19.17 8.84
C ARG A 100 -17.05 19.13 9.15
N ALA A 101 -17.60 17.95 9.40
CA ALA A 101 -19.02 17.78 9.71
C ALA A 101 -19.43 18.55 10.97
N GLU A 102 -18.56 18.57 11.99
CA GLU A 102 -18.80 19.28 13.25
C GLU A 102 -18.49 20.78 13.19
N TRP A 103 -17.83 21.28 12.13
CA TRP A 103 -17.23 22.62 12.05
C TRP A 103 -18.19 23.76 12.45
N SER A 104 -19.39 23.79 11.87
CA SER A 104 -20.40 24.82 12.16
C SER A 104 -20.81 24.83 13.63
N SER A 105 -20.95 23.66 14.23
CA SER A 105 -21.29 23.50 15.65
C SER A 105 -20.14 23.92 16.57
N LEU A 106 -18.89 23.66 16.17
CA LEU A 106 -17.70 24.09 16.91
C LEU A 106 -17.56 25.62 16.90
N LEU A 107 -17.83 26.26 15.76
CA LEU A 107 -17.81 27.74 15.67
C LEU A 107 -18.89 28.38 16.54
N ALA A 108 -20.11 27.83 16.54
CA ALA A 108 -21.19 28.34 17.38
C ALA A 108 -20.85 28.25 18.87
N GLU A 109 -20.21 27.15 19.28
CA GLU A 109 -19.74 26.92 20.65
C GLU A 109 -18.60 27.87 21.03
N LEU A 110 -17.62 28.07 20.14
CA LEU A 110 -16.52 29.03 20.33
C LEU A 110 -17.02 30.47 20.42
N LEU A 111 -18.04 30.84 19.65
CA LEU A 111 -18.64 32.17 19.70
C LEU A 111 -19.37 32.37 21.04
N LYS A 112 -20.14 31.38 21.49
CA LYS A 112 -20.88 31.42 22.77
C LYS A 112 -19.94 31.51 23.98
N THR A 113 -18.81 30.81 23.94
CA THR A 113 -17.81 30.76 25.01
C THR A 113 -16.81 31.93 24.96
N GLY A 114 -16.90 32.81 23.95
CA GLY A 114 -15.98 33.94 23.78
C GLY A 114 -14.58 33.56 23.29
N GLY A 115 -14.40 32.33 22.78
CA GLY A 115 -13.13 31.87 22.22
C GLY A 115 -12.75 32.53 20.89
N ILE A 116 -13.75 32.99 20.13
CA ILE A 116 -13.61 33.71 18.85
C ILE A 116 -14.61 34.88 18.76
N THR A 117 -14.34 35.86 17.88
CA THR A 117 -15.24 36.97 17.59
C THR A 117 -16.27 36.60 16.52
N ALA A 118 -17.36 37.38 16.40
CA ALA A 118 -18.35 37.18 15.35
C ALA A 118 -17.77 37.38 13.93
N GLU A 119 -16.79 38.27 13.79
CA GLU A 119 -16.10 38.51 12.52
C GLU A 119 -15.20 37.33 12.13
N GLU A 120 -14.45 36.79 13.09
CA GLU A 120 -13.64 35.58 12.92
C GLU A 120 -14.52 34.38 12.52
N ALA A 121 -15.64 34.17 13.22
CA ALA A 121 -16.59 33.11 12.90
C ALA A 121 -17.18 33.25 11.48
N LYS A 122 -17.49 34.48 11.04
CA LYS A 122 -18.02 34.74 9.69
C LYS A 122 -16.98 34.47 8.61
N LYS A 123 -15.74 34.93 8.80
CA LYS A 123 -14.62 34.69 7.88
C LYS A 123 -14.25 33.21 7.77
N SER A 124 -14.46 32.45 8.84
CA SER A 124 -14.18 31.01 8.90
C SER A 124 -15.42 30.13 8.81
N SER A 125 -16.54 30.63 8.28
CA SER A 125 -17.83 29.93 8.23
C SER A 125 -17.79 28.58 7.49
N HIS A 126 -16.83 28.39 6.58
CA HIS A 126 -16.64 27.14 5.86
C HIS A 126 -15.21 26.61 6.03
N LEU A 127 -15.09 25.30 6.22
CA LEU A 127 -13.82 24.58 6.25
C LEU A 127 -13.73 23.68 5.02
N ASN A 128 -12.82 24.02 4.11
CA ASN A 128 -12.49 23.19 2.98
C ASN A 128 -11.42 22.16 3.38
N ILE A 129 -11.65 20.89 3.06
CA ILE A 129 -10.75 19.79 3.38
C ILE A 129 -10.44 19.00 2.12
N VAL A 130 -9.15 18.76 1.91
CA VAL A 130 -8.64 17.81 0.92
C VAL A 130 -7.72 16.80 1.60
N GLY A 131 -7.98 15.53 1.38
CA GLY A 131 -7.18 14.41 1.87
C GLY A 131 -6.17 13.91 0.83
N MET A 132 -5.03 13.43 1.30
CA MET A 132 -4.10 12.60 0.53
C MET A 132 -3.73 11.37 1.33
N VAL A 133 -3.72 10.21 0.67
CA VAL A 133 -3.47 8.95 1.38
C VAL A 133 -1.96 8.68 1.47
N GLY A 134 -1.42 8.90 2.67
CA GLY A 134 -0.07 8.51 3.05
C GLY A 134 -0.09 7.26 3.93
N SER A 135 0.04 6.10 3.30
CA SER A 135 0.02 4.78 3.93
C SER A 135 0.91 3.82 3.16
N ILE A 136 1.62 2.94 3.84
CA ILE A 136 2.37 1.85 3.18
C ILE A 136 1.47 0.66 2.87
N ASP A 137 0.32 0.57 3.56
CA ASP A 137 -0.51 -0.64 3.60
C ASP A 137 -1.41 -0.76 2.35
N ASN A 138 -1.53 0.31 1.55
CA ASN A 138 -2.49 0.45 0.45
C ASN A 138 -3.92 0.07 0.87
N ASP A 139 -4.32 0.53 2.05
CA ASP A 139 -5.52 0.11 2.78
C ASP A 139 -6.75 0.99 2.49
N PHE A 140 -6.57 2.13 1.81
CA PHE A 140 -7.64 3.07 1.50
C PHE A 140 -8.31 2.75 0.17
N CYS A 141 -9.61 2.49 0.20
CA CYS A 141 -10.38 2.19 -1.01
C CYS A 141 -10.59 3.44 -1.86
N GLY A 142 -10.55 3.27 -3.19
CA GLY A 142 -10.70 4.36 -4.16
C GLY A 142 -9.38 4.90 -4.72
N THR A 143 -8.23 4.39 -4.27
CA THR A 143 -6.93 4.67 -4.92
C THR A 143 -6.26 3.41 -5.40
N ASP A 144 -5.64 3.45 -6.56
CA ASP A 144 -4.84 2.35 -7.09
C ASP A 144 -3.58 2.14 -6.23
N MET A 145 -3.01 3.25 -5.72
CA MET A 145 -1.79 3.28 -4.92
C MET A 145 -1.83 4.39 -3.88
N THR A 146 -1.35 4.10 -2.67
CA THR A 146 -1.10 5.08 -1.61
C THR A 146 0.37 5.52 -1.58
N ILE A 147 0.62 6.75 -1.11
CA ILE A 147 1.99 7.28 -0.97
C ILE A 147 2.72 6.49 0.12
N GLY A 148 3.76 5.77 -0.27
CA GLY A 148 4.65 5.01 0.60
C GLY A 148 4.67 3.51 0.33
N THR A 149 3.66 2.98 -0.37
CA THR A 149 3.53 1.53 -0.64
C THR A 149 4.70 1.01 -1.47
N ASP A 150 5.06 1.71 -2.55
CA ASP A 150 6.17 1.29 -3.42
C ASP A 150 7.52 1.37 -2.68
N SER A 151 7.72 2.41 -1.86
CA SER A 151 8.90 2.54 -1.01
C SER A 151 9.01 1.40 0.00
N ALA A 152 7.90 1.03 0.65
CA ALA A 152 7.86 -0.10 1.57
C ALA A 152 8.15 -1.43 0.86
N LEU A 153 7.58 -1.64 -0.33
CA LEU A 153 7.89 -2.81 -1.16
C LEU A 153 9.37 -2.89 -1.52
N HIS A 154 10.04 -1.77 -1.83
CA HIS A 154 11.49 -1.76 -2.03
C HIS A 154 12.25 -2.24 -0.78
N ARG A 155 11.85 -1.79 0.42
CA ARG A 155 12.47 -2.24 1.68
C ARG A 155 12.28 -3.75 1.89
N ILE A 156 11.07 -4.24 1.64
CA ILE A 156 10.75 -5.66 1.77
C ILE A 156 11.58 -6.49 0.79
N MET A 157 11.62 -6.09 -0.48
CA MET A 157 12.35 -6.82 -1.52
C MET A 157 13.86 -6.85 -1.28
N GLU A 158 14.47 -5.75 -0.82
CA GLU A 158 15.90 -5.75 -0.45
C GLU A 158 16.21 -6.80 0.64
N ILE A 159 15.32 -6.95 1.61
CA ILE A 159 15.48 -7.94 2.69
C ILE A 159 15.24 -9.36 2.16
N VAL A 160 14.20 -9.56 1.35
CA VAL A 160 13.89 -10.87 0.74
C VAL A 160 15.05 -11.34 -0.13
N ASP A 161 15.60 -10.46 -0.97
CA ASP A 161 16.72 -10.76 -1.86
C ASP A 161 18.00 -11.07 -1.06
N ALA A 162 18.26 -10.30 0.00
CA ALA A 162 19.37 -10.56 0.91
C ALA A 162 19.25 -11.94 1.59
N ILE A 163 18.04 -12.30 2.05
CA ILE A 163 17.75 -13.59 2.69
C ILE A 163 17.85 -14.76 1.69
N THR A 164 17.44 -14.55 0.44
CA THR A 164 17.40 -15.59 -0.59
C THR A 164 18.76 -16.27 -0.78
N THR A 165 19.85 -15.49 -0.73
CA THR A 165 21.23 -16.02 -0.89
C THR A 165 21.64 -17.00 0.21
N THR A 166 21.32 -16.70 1.47
CA THR A 166 21.58 -17.60 2.61
C THR A 166 20.62 -18.79 2.62
N ALA A 167 19.37 -18.60 2.20
CA ALA A 167 18.38 -19.66 2.09
C ALA A 167 18.80 -20.75 1.10
N GLN A 168 19.28 -20.36 -0.09
CA GLN A 168 19.75 -21.28 -1.13
C GLN A 168 20.97 -22.11 -0.69
N SER A 169 21.84 -21.52 0.12
CA SER A 169 23.06 -22.16 0.60
C SER A 169 22.75 -23.33 1.54
N HIS A 170 21.80 -23.13 2.45
CA HIS A 170 21.46 -24.11 3.50
C HIS A 170 20.16 -24.90 3.25
N GLN A 171 19.51 -24.68 2.12
CA GLN A 171 18.21 -25.27 1.82
C GLN A 171 17.13 -25.03 2.88
N ARG A 172 17.00 -23.76 3.29
CA ARG A 172 16.09 -23.33 4.35
C ARG A 172 14.73 -22.90 3.84
N THR A 173 13.75 -23.01 4.72
CA THR A 173 12.45 -22.34 4.58
C THR A 173 12.46 -21.05 5.38
N PHE A 174 12.02 -19.94 4.79
CA PHE A 174 11.87 -18.67 5.46
C PHE A 174 10.40 -18.26 5.52
N VAL A 175 9.94 -17.93 6.71
CA VAL A 175 8.65 -17.29 6.97
C VAL A 175 8.92 -15.82 7.24
N LEU A 176 8.43 -14.95 6.36
CA LEU A 176 8.67 -13.51 6.43
C LEU A 176 7.37 -12.79 6.77
N GLU A 177 7.36 -12.10 7.91
CA GLU A 177 6.22 -11.31 8.35
C GLU A 177 6.33 -9.87 7.83
N VAL A 178 5.31 -9.43 7.11
CA VAL A 178 5.25 -8.09 6.51
C VAL A 178 4.10 -7.27 7.09
N MET A 179 4.28 -5.96 7.10
CA MET A 179 3.27 -5.01 7.56
C MET A 179 2.02 -5.06 6.68
N GLY A 180 0.91 -4.62 7.26
CA GLY A 180 -0.34 -4.49 6.54
C GLY A 180 -1.55 -4.32 7.45
N ARG A 181 -1.42 -4.56 8.76
CA ARG A 181 -2.50 -4.56 9.75
C ARG A 181 -3.73 -5.38 9.35
N HIS A 182 -4.66 -4.81 8.58
CA HIS A 182 -5.88 -5.46 8.08
C HIS A 182 -5.94 -5.48 6.54
N CYS A 183 -4.83 -5.22 5.89
CA CYS A 183 -4.68 -5.21 4.43
C CYS A 183 -3.54 -6.15 4.01
N GLY A 184 -3.83 -7.07 3.10
CA GLY A 184 -2.87 -8.03 2.57
C GLY A 184 -2.08 -7.53 1.36
N TYR A 185 -2.24 -6.26 0.95
CA TYR A 185 -1.66 -5.77 -0.31
C TYR A 185 -0.14 -5.92 -0.33
N LEU A 186 0.57 -5.46 0.71
CA LEU A 186 2.03 -5.61 0.79
C LEU A 186 2.46 -7.07 0.71
N ALA A 187 1.80 -7.97 1.44
CA ALA A 187 2.09 -9.41 1.41
C ALA A 187 1.86 -10.02 0.02
N LEU A 188 0.75 -9.66 -0.64
CA LEU A 188 0.41 -10.14 -1.97
C LEU A 188 1.42 -9.68 -3.02
N ILE A 189 1.73 -8.39 -3.08
CA ILE A 189 2.67 -7.86 -4.06
C ILE A 189 4.09 -8.36 -3.80
N THR A 190 4.52 -8.44 -2.53
CA THR A 190 5.79 -9.08 -2.16
C THR A 190 5.85 -10.49 -2.70
N SER A 191 4.80 -11.28 -2.49
CA SER A 191 4.74 -12.68 -2.92
C SER A 191 4.81 -12.84 -4.43
N LEU A 192 4.18 -11.93 -5.17
CA LEU A 192 4.24 -11.90 -6.63
C LEU A 192 5.65 -11.51 -7.12
N ALA A 193 6.28 -10.52 -6.47
CA ALA A 193 7.57 -9.99 -6.85
C ALA A 193 8.73 -10.96 -6.59
N CYS A 194 8.75 -11.63 -5.43
CA CYS A 194 9.79 -12.63 -5.10
C CYS A 194 9.44 -14.05 -5.56
N GLY A 195 8.20 -14.28 -6.03
CA GLY A 195 7.73 -15.60 -6.44
C GLY A 195 7.58 -16.58 -5.27
N ALA A 196 7.10 -16.10 -4.12
CA ALA A 196 6.91 -16.88 -2.90
C ALA A 196 6.08 -18.15 -3.12
N ASP A 197 6.42 -19.22 -2.40
CA ASP A 197 5.73 -20.51 -2.47
C ASP A 197 4.33 -20.44 -1.86
N TRP A 198 4.13 -19.56 -0.87
CA TRP A 198 2.84 -19.36 -0.20
C TRP A 198 2.71 -17.94 0.37
N VAL A 199 1.48 -17.43 0.45
CA VAL A 199 1.14 -16.15 1.08
C VAL A 199 -0.10 -16.29 1.95
N PHE A 200 -0.10 -15.62 3.10
CA PHE A 200 -1.27 -15.46 3.95
C PHE A 200 -1.72 -14.00 3.96
N ILE A 201 -2.96 -13.76 3.51
CA ILE A 201 -3.60 -12.43 3.50
C ILE A 201 -4.99 -12.48 4.16
N PRO A 202 -5.38 -11.44 4.90
CA PRO A 202 -6.70 -11.40 5.56
C PRO A 202 -7.88 -11.39 4.59
N GLU A 203 -7.72 -10.81 3.39
CA GLU A 203 -8.82 -10.72 2.42
C GLU A 203 -9.16 -12.05 1.77
N SER A 204 -8.22 -13.00 1.74
CA SER A 204 -8.45 -14.35 1.19
C SER A 204 -7.80 -15.39 2.10
N PRO A 205 -8.39 -15.65 3.28
CA PRO A 205 -7.89 -16.66 4.20
C PRO A 205 -7.76 -18.03 3.55
N PRO A 206 -6.79 -18.85 3.98
CA PRO A 206 -6.62 -20.18 3.44
C PRO A 206 -7.83 -21.08 3.78
N GLU A 207 -8.14 -22.04 2.90
CA GLU A 207 -9.21 -23.04 3.13
C GLU A 207 -8.84 -24.01 4.24
N ASP A 208 -9.85 -24.68 4.83
CA ASP A 208 -9.62 -25.70 5.84
C ASP A 208 -8.72 -26.82 5.29
N GLY A 209 -7.77 -27.30 6.09
CA GLY A 209 -6.74 -28.25 5.64
C GLY A 209 -5.61 -27.60 4.83
N TRP A 210 -5.45 -26.27 4.90
CA TRP A 210 -4.33 -25.57 4.27
C TRP A 210 -2.97 -26.04 4.75
N GLU A 211 -2.87 -26.61 5.95
CA GLU A 211 -1.64 -27.12 6.51
C GLU A 211 -1.07 -28.26 5.65
N ASP A 212 -1.94 -29.19 5.22
CA ASP A 212 -1.59 -30.28 4.32
C ASP A 212 -1.24 -29.75 2.93
N HIS A 213 -2.02 -28.77 2.45
CA HIS A 213 -1.78 -28.17 1.15
C HIS A 213 -0.43 -27.43 1.12
N LEU A 214 -0.13 -26.62 2.12
CA LEU A 214 1.16 -25.95 2.29
C LEU A 214 2.29 -26.98 2.30
N CYS A 215 2.20 -28.00 3.15
CA CYS A 215 3.24 -29.03 3.26
C CYS A 215 3.50 -29.73 1.92
N ARG A 216 2.43 -30.06 1.20
CA ARG A 216 2.51 -30.65 -0.14
C ARG A 216 3.20 -29.69 -1.12
N ARG A 217 2.85 -28.41 -1.14
CA ARG A 217 3.48 -27.41 -2.03
C ARG A 217 4.97 -27.24 -1.77
N LEU A 218 5.37 -27.11 -0.51
CA LEU A 218 6.78 -26.97 -0.15
C LEU A 218 7.59 -28.22 -0.58
N THR A 219 7.00 -29.41 -0.41
CA THR A 219 7.59 -30.67 -0.85
C THR A 219 7.70 -30.75 -2.38
N GLU A 220 6.63 -30.43 -3.12
CA GLU A 220 6.62 -30.37 -4.59
C GLU A 220 7.68 -29.39 -5.12
N SER A 221 7.81 -28.21 -4.50
CA SER A 221 8.79 -27.18 -4.85
C SER A 221 10.23 -27.70 -4.71
N ARG A 222 10.52 -28.41 -3.60
CA ARG A 222 11.84 -28.97 -3.33
C ARG A 222 12.18 -30.16 -4.23
N LEU A 223 11.21 -31.04 -4.49
CA LEU A 223 11.34 -32.12 -5.48
C LEU A 223 11.54 -31.59 -6.90
N GLY A 224 10.94 -30.43 -7.20
CA GLY A 224 11.14 -29.68 -8.44
C GLY A 224 12.52 -29.02 -8.57
N GLY A 225 13.41 -29.20 -7.60
CA GLY A 225 14.78 -28.69 -7.62
C GLY A 225 14.96 -27.35 -6.91
N SER A 226 13.92 -26.76 -6.32
CA SER A 226 14.07 -25.55 -5.51
C SER A 226 14.94 -25.82 -4.29
N ARG A 227 15.93 -24.96 -4.08
CA ARG A 227 16.82 -24.99 -2.92
C ARG A 227 16.35 -24.11 -1.79
N LEU A 228 15.16 -23.52 -1.85
CA LEU A 228 14.64 -22.70 -0.77
C LEU A 228 13.11 -22.70 -0.81
N ASN A 229 12.49 -22.31 0.29
CA ASN A 229 11.09 -21.93 0.27
C ASN A 229 10.88 -20.59 0.96
N ILE A 230 10.04 -19.73 0.39
CA ILE A 230 9.64 -18.44 0.96
C ILE A 230 8.13 -18.46 1.19
N ILE A 231 7.75 -18.16 2.42
CA ILE A 231 6.37 -17.98 2.85
C ILE A 231 6.22 -16.55 3.35
N ILE A 232 5.26 -15.81 2.81
CA ILE A 232 4.97 -14.43 3.23
C ILE A 232 3.71 -14.44 4.11
N VAL A 233 3.79 -13.82 5.28
CA VAL A 233 2.68 -13.71 6.23
C VAL A 233 2.38 -12.23 6.45
N ALA A 234 1.15 -11.79 6.14
CA ALA A 234 0.71 -10.47 6.56
C ALA A 234 0.51 -10.42 8.07
N GLU A 235 0.81 -9.30 8.73
CA GLU A 235 0.50 -9.07 10.17
C GLU A 235 -0.95 -9.43 10.54
N GLY A 236 -1.88 -9.19 9.61
CA GLY A 236 -3.32 -9.46 9.77
C GLY A 236 -3.78 -10.84 9.33
N ALA A 237 -2.88 -11.79 9.07
CA ALA A 237 -3.26 -13.10 8.55
C ALA A 237 -4.23 -13.82 9.50
N ILE A 238 -5.33 -14.33 8.94
CA ILE A 238 -6.37 -15.08 9.65
C ILE A 238 -6.76 -16.32 8.85
N ASP A 239 -7.37 -17.30 9.52
CA ASP A 239 -8.09 -18.41 8.89
C ASP A 239 -9.55 -18.04 8.57
N ARG A 240 -10.31 -18.97 7.96
CA ARG A 240 -11.73 -18.75 7.64
C ARG A 240 -12.65 -18.62 8.86
N HIS A 241 -12.16 -18.98 10.05
CA HIS A 241 -12.89 -18.83 11.30
C HIS A 241 -12.59 -17.50 12.00
N GLY A 242 -11.61 -16.73 11.52
CA GLY A 242 -11.16 -15.47 12.09
C GLY A 242 -10.07 -15.62 13.15
N LYS A 243 -9.48 -16.82 13.30
CA LYS A 243 -8.33 -17.04 14.18
C LYS A 243 -7.08 -16.51 13.48
N ALA A 244 -6.25 -15.76 14.19
CA ALA A 244 -4.97 -15.29 13.68
C ALA A 244 -4.03 -16.46 13.33
N ILE A 245 -3.37 -16.37 12.18
CA ILE A 245 -2.31 -17.28 11.74
C ILE A 245 -0.98 -16.56 11.96
N THR A 246 -0.15 -17.08 12.86
CA THR A 246 1.13 -16.44 13.22
C THR A 246 2.30 -17.04 12.44
N SER A 247 3.35 -16.24 12.26
CA SER A 247 4.59 -16.69 11.61
C SER A 247 5.25 -17.87 12.34
N ASP A 248 5.20 -17.89 13.68
CA ASP A 248 5.70 -19.00 14.49
C ASP A 248 4.85 -20.28 14.35
N GLU A 249 3.51 -20.17 14.27
CA GLU A 249 2.63 -21.32 13.99
C GLU A 249 2.96 -21.97 12.64
N VAL A 250 3.20 -21.16 11.60
CA VAL A 250 3.60 -21.65 10.27
C VAL A 250 4.99 -22.31 10.33
N LYS A 251 5.95 -21.73 11.05
CA LYS A 251 7.28 -22.32 11.25
C LYS A 251 7.18 -23.67 11.95
N ASP A 252 6.48 -23.75 13.06
CA ASP A 252 6.36 -24.96 13.86
C ASP A 252 5.66 -26.07 13.07
N LEU A 253 4.66 -25.72 12.25
CA LEU A 253 4.02 -26.64 11.33
C LEU A 253 5.01 -27.24 10.33
N VAL A 254 5.81 -26.40 9.66
CA VAL A 254 6.79 -26.83 8.66
C VAL A 254 7.88 -27.70 9.30
N VAL A 255 8.40 -27.31 10.46
CA VAL A 255 9.41 -28.08 11.21
C VAL A 255 8.85 -29.43 11.62
N LYS A 256 7.65 -29.47 12.20
CA LYS A 256 7.05 -30.71 12.72
C LYS A 256 6.67 -31.70 11.63
N ARG A 257 6.12 -31.21 10.50
CA ARG A 257 5.59 -32.08 9.44
C ARG A 257 6.61 -32.43 8.35
N LEU A 258 7.52 -31.51 8.02
CA LEU A 258 8.50 -31.69 6.93
C LEU A 258 9.94 -31.85 7.42
N GLY A 259 10.25 -31.46 8.66
CA GLY A 259 11.62 -31.49 9.19
C GLY A 259 12.57 -30.48 8.54
N TYR A 260 12.05 -29.46 7.85
CA TYR A 260 12.89 -28.44 7.19
C TYR A 260 13.45 -27.44 8.20
N ASP A 261 14.72 -27.04 8.06
CA ASP A 261 15.31 -25.92 8.83
C ASP A 261 14.57 -24.63 8.44
N THR A 262 13.74 -24.15 9.36
CA THR A 262 12.80 -23.06 9.12
C THR A 262 13.08 -21.88 10.03
N ARG A 263 13.15 -20.67 9.45
CA ARG A 263 13.44 -19.43 10.17
C ARG A 263 12.31 -18.42 9.95
N VAL A 264 12.03 -17.64 11.00
CA VAL A 264 11.08 -16.54 10.96
C VAL A 264 11.86 -15.24 10.97
N THR A 265 11.47 -14.30 10.11
CA THR A 265 11.98 -12.93 10.12
C THR A 265 10.79 -11.97 10.12
N ILE A 266 10.66 -11.20 11.20
CA ILE A 266 9.67 -10.13 11.30
C ILE A 266 10.35 -8.84 10.86
N LEU A 267 9.95 -8.29 9.71
CA LEU A 267 10.62 -7.12 9.13
C LEU A 267 10.37 -5.85 9.95
N GLY A 268 9.19 -5.73 10.54
CA GLY A 268 8.80 -4.60 11.38
C GLY A 268 8.97 -3.24 10.71
N HIS A 269 9.45 -2.25 11.46
CA HIS A 269 9.44 -0.84 11.08
C HIS A 269 10.44 -0.46 9.97
N VAL A 270 11.34 -1.36 9.56
CA VAL A 270 12.23 -1.11 8.40
C VAL A 270 11.42 -0.79 7.15
N GLN A 271 10.21 -1.35 7.05
CA GLN A 271 9.25 -1.13 5.96
C GLN A 271 8.72 0.31 5.88
N ARG A 272 8.80 1.10 6.97
CA ARG A 272 8.40 2.52 7.01
C ARG A 272 9.57 3.48 6.82
N GLY A 273 10.80 2.96 6.88
CA GLY A 273 12.04 3.73 6.83
C GLY A 273 12.63 3.82 5.43
N GLY A 274 13.84 4.39 5.34
CA GLY A 274 14.57 4.56 4.09
C GLY A 274 14.13 5.78 3.27
N THR A 275 14.70 5.90 2.08
CA THR A 275 14.38 6.99 1.15
C THR A 275 13.15 6.64 0.30
N PRO A 276 12.28 7.61 -0.03
CA PRO A 276 11.16 7.35 -0.91
C PRO A 276 11.64 6.95 -2.31
N SER A 277 10.96 5.98 -2.91
CA SER A 277 11.20 5.54 -4.28
C SER A 277 10.88 6.64 -5.29
N ALA A 278 11.33 6.47 -6.54
CA ALA A 278 10.99 7.41 -7.61
C ALA A 278 9.46 7.50 -7.80
N PHE A 279 8.76 6.36 -7.72
CA PHE A 279 7.31 6.31 -7.84
C PHE A 279 6.63 7.15 -6.75
N ASP A 280 6.97 6.96 -5.47
CA ASP A 280 6.33 7.69 -4.37
C ASP A 280 6.70 9.18 -4.36
N ARG A 281 7.88 9.55 -4.84
CA ARG A 281 8.27 10.97 -5.03
C ARG A 281 7.39 11.63 -6.07
N ILE A 282 7.21 10.99 -7.22
CA ILE A 282 6.39 11.51 -8.32
C ILE A 282 4.92 11.51 -7.92
N LEU A 283 4.41 10.42 -7.34
CA LEU A 283 3.04 10.30 -6.86
C LEU A 283 2.70 11.38 -5.85
N GLY A 284 3.50 11.50 -4.77
CA GLY A 284 3.29 12.52 -3.75
C GLY A 284 3.36 13.94 -4.32
N SER A 285 4.26 14.19 -5.27
CA SER A 285 4.35 15.51 -5.92
C SER A 285 3.11 15.83 -6.75
N ARG A 286 2.62 14.88 -7.56
CA ARG A 286 1.41 15.06 -8.39
C ARG A 286 0.17 15.25 -7.53
N MET A 287 0.02 14.43 -6.49
CA MET A 287 -1.12 14.54 -5.57
C MET A 287 -1.10 15.86 -4.79
N GLY A 288 0.07 16.32 -4.35
CA GLY A 288 0.17 17.59 -3.63
C GLY A 288 -0.18 18.81 -4.50
N VAL A 289 0.15 18.79 -5.79
CA VAL A 289 -0.29 19.82 -6.74
C VAL A 289 -1.81 19.80 -6.87
N GLU A 290 -2.39 18.62 -7.13
CA GLU A 290 -3.83 18.45 -7.31
C GLU A 290 -4.61 18.82 -6.04
N ALA A 291 -4.05 18.55 -4.86
CA ALA A 291 -4.68 18.90 -3.58
C ALA A 291 -4.81 20.41 -3.39
N VAL A 292 -3.80 21.19 -3.82
CA VAL A 292 -3.89 22.65 -3.78
C VAL A 292 -4.93 23.16 -4.77
N MET A 293 -4.95 22.62 -6.00
CA MET A 293 -5.97 23.00 -6.98
C MET A 293 -7.38 22.70 -6.47
N ALA A 294 -7.59 21.51 -5.87
CA ALA A 294 -8.85 21.14 -5.25
C ALA A 294 -9.25 22.08 -4.09
N LEU A 295 -8.29 22.55 -3.30
CA LEU A 295 -8.57 23.52 -2.23
C LEU A 295 -8.96 24.90 -2.78
N LEU A 296 -8.30 25.36 -3.84
CA LEU A 296 -8.56 26.67 -4.44
C LEU A 296 -9.85 26.73 -5.26
N GLU A 297 -10.21 25.62 -5.91
CA GLU A 297 -11.46 25.47 -6.67
C GLU A 297 -12.66 25.14 -5.77
N GLY A 298 -12.42 24.74 -4.53
CA GLY A 298 -13.46 24.32 -3.59
C GLY A 298 -14.40 25.46 -3.20
N THR A 299 -15.70 25.19 -3.30
CA THR A 299 -16.77 26.09 -2.84
C THR A 299 -17.42 25.53 -1.57
N PRO A 300 -18.25 26.31 -0.85
CA PRO A 300 -18.97 25.81 0.33
C PRO A 300 -19.81 24.56 0.09
N ASP A 301 -20.31 24.38 -1.14
CA ASP A 301 -21.12 23.23 -1.57
C ASP A 301 -20.26 22.02 -2.00
N THR A 302 -18.95 22.21 -2.19
CA THR A 302 -18.05 21.14 -2.62
C THR A 302 -17.79 20.18 -1.45
N PRO A 303 -18.12 18.88 -1.59
CA PRO A 303 -17.86 17.89 -0.54
C PRO A 303 -16.35 17.71 -0.31
N ALA A 304 -15.97 17.17 0.85
CA ALA A 304 -14.56 16.90 1.13
C ALA A 304 -14.09 15.83 0.15
N CYS A 305 -12.90 15.99 -0.41
CA CYS A 305 -12.39 15.04 -1.37
C CYS A 305 -11.04 14.48 -0.94
N VAL A 306 -10.73 13.30 -1.46
CA VAL A 306 -9.40 12.70 -1.40
C VAL A 306 -8.81 12.74 -2.79
N VAL A 307 -7.59 13.24 -2.89
CA VAL A 307 -6.79 13.12 -4.09
C VAL A 307 -6.22 11.72 -4.16
N SER A 308 -6.54 11.04 -5.25
CA SER A 308 -6.29 9.63 -5.48
C SER A 308 -5.58 9.41 -6.82
N LEU A 309 -4.99 8.23 -7.01
CA LEU A 309 -4.46 7.77 -8.30
C LEU A 309 -5.45 6.77 -8.90
N SER A 310 -5.92 7.04 -10.12
CA SER A 310 -6.74 6.10 -10.90
C SER A 310 -6.25 6.08 -12.33
N GLY A 311 -5.85 4.92 -12.84
CA GLY A 311 -5.39 4.78 -14.23
C GLY A 311 -4.18 5.65 -14.56
N ASN A 312 -3.27 5.82 -13.59
CA ASN A 312 -2.12 6.72 -13.67
C ASN A 312 -2.50 8.22 -13.87
N GLN A 313 -3.70 8.62 -13.48
CA GLN A 313 -4.15 10.02 -13.44
C GLN A 313 -4.55 10.41 -12.01
N ALA A 314 -4.36 11.69 -11.67
CA ALA A 314 -4.82 12.20 -10.38
C ALA A 314 -6.33 12.47 -10.50
N VAL A 315 -7.10 11.95 -9.54
CA VAL A 315 -8.56 12.12 -9.50
C VAL A 315 -8.99 12.55 -8.11
N ARG A 316 -10.10 13.27 -8.02
CA ARG A 316 -10.72 13.70 -6.76
C ARG A 316 -11.92 12.81 -6.50
N LEU A 317 -11.95 12.15 -5.35
CA LEU A 317 -13.06 11.29 -4.95
C LEU A 317 -13.70 11.82 -3.67
N PRO A 318 -15.02 11.67 -3.49
CA PRO A 318 -15.68 12.04 -2.24
C PRO A 318 -15.06 11.27 -1.06
N LEU A 319 -14.54 12.00 -0.08
CA LEU A 319 -13.84 11.44 1.08
C LEU A 319 -14.73 10.43 1.83
N MET A 320 -15.99 10.79 2.04
CA MET A 320 -16.96 9.95 2.75
C MET A 320 -17.20 8.60 2.09
N GLU A 321 -17.32 8.57 0.76
CA GLU A 321 -17.53 7.33 0.03
C GLU A 321 -16.31 6.42 0.17
N CYS A 322 -15.10 6.97 0.03
CA CYS A 322 -13.86 6.19 0.18
C CYS A 322 -13.68 5.63 1.60
N VAL A 323 -13.97 6.43 2.64
CA VAL A 323 -13.93 5.98 4.04
C VAL A 323 -14.97 4.90 4.29
N GLN A 324 -16.18 5.05 3.75
CA GLN A 324 -17.24 4.06 3.91
C GLN A 324 -16.85 2.72 3.28
N VAL A 325 -16.38 2.72 2.03
CA VAL A 325 -15.95 1.49 1.35
C VAL A 325 -14.80 0.82 2.11
N THR A 326 -13.87 1.60 2.68
CA THR A 326 -12.76 1.06 3.50
C THR A 326 -13.28 0.34 4.76
N LYS A 327 -14.30 0.90 5.42
CA LYS A 327 -14.99 0.24 6.55
C LYS A 327 -15.72 -1.02 6.10
N ASP A 328 -16.39 -0.97 4.94
CA ASP A 328 -17.14 -2.11 4.39
C ASP A 328 -16.23 -3.32 4.12
N VAL A 329 -14.96 -3.11 3.74
CA VAL A 329 -13.99 -4.22 3.62
C VAL A 329 -13.79 -4.91 4.97
N THR A 330 -13.62 -4.13 6.04
CA THR A 330 -13.43 -4.68 7.39
C THR A 330 -14.66 -5.43 7.86
N THR A 331 -15.85 -4.86 7.61
CA THR A 331 -17.13 -5.52 7.89
C THR A 331 -17.26 -6.83 7.12
N ALA A 332 -16.95 -6.85 5.82
CA ALA A 332 -17.00 -8.05 5.00
C ALA A 332 -16.07 -9.15 5.52
N MET A 333 -14.84 -8.81 5.95
CA MET A 333 -13.92 -9.79 6.55
C MET A 333 -14.45 -10.33 7.88
N ASN A 334 -14.99 -9.48 8.76
CA ASN A 334 -15.57 -9.89 10.04
C ASN A 334 -16.81 -10.79 9.87
N GLU A 335 -17.62 -10.52 8.85
CA GLU A 335 -18.78 -11.32 8.45
C GLU A 335 -18.41 -12.56 7.61
N LYS A 336 -17.11 -12.82 7.41
CA LYS A 336 -16.58 -13.95 6.61
C LYS A 336 -16.99 -13.92 5.14
N ARG A 337 -17.36 -12.75 4.62
CA ARG A 337 -17.62 -12.46 3.20
C ARG A 337 -16.33 -12.10 2.47
N PHE A 338 -15.36 -13.01 2.47
CA PHE A 338 -14.01 -12.76 1.93
C PHE A 338 -13.98 -12.44 0.43
N ASP A 339 -14.86 -13.07 -0.37
CA ASP A 339 -14.97 -12.75 -1.80
C ASP A 339 -15.40 -11.29 -2.03
N ASP A 340 -16.24 -10.74 -1.15
CA ASP A 340 -16.65 -9.35 -1.19
C ASP A 340 -15.50 -8.43 -0.74
N ALA A 341 -14.74 -8.82 0.29
CA ALA A 341 -13.55 -8.08 0.74
C ALA A 341 -12.52 -7.91 -0.40
N VAL A 342 -12.23 -8.98 -1.15
CA VAL A 342 -11.34 -8.92 -2.33
C VAL A 342 -11.88 -7.98 -3.42
N LYS A 343 -13.19 -8.00 -3.68
CA LYS A 343 -13.82 -7.11 -4.68
C LYS A 343 -13.78 -5.65 -4.22
N LEU A 344 -14.04 -5.38 -2.95
CA LEU A 344 -14.05 -4.04 -2.36
C LEU A 344 -12.65 -3.41 -2.31
N ARG A 345 -11.57 -4.21 -2.22
CA ARG A 345 -10.18 -3.74 -2.42
C ARG A 345 -9.91 -3.25 -3.85
N GLY A 346 -10.75 -3.64 -4.81
CA GLY A 346 -10.69 -3.18 -6.19
C GLY A 346 -10.07 -4.18 -7.17
N ARG A 347 -10.19 -3.85 -8.46
CA ARG A 347 -9.79 -4.73 -9.57
C ARG A 347 -8.29 -5.02 -9.58
N SER A 348 -7.46 -4.04 -9.20
CA SER A 348 -6.01 -4.20 -9.15
C SER A 348 -5.61 -5.30 -8.14
N PHE A 349 -6.17 -5.26 -6.93
CA PHE A 349 -5.97 -6.28 -5.90
C PHE A 349 -6.42 -7.65 -6.40
N GLN A 350 -7.65 -7.75 -6.92
CA GLN A 350 -8.20 -9.01 -7.43
C GLN A 350 -7.35 -9.60 -8.56
N ASN A 351 -6.88 -8.77 -9.48
CA ASN A 351 -6.00 -9.20 -10.57
C ASN A 351 -4.68 -9.74 -10.03
N ASN A 352 -4.02 -9.02 -9.11
CA ASN A 352 -2.79 -9.48 -8.47
C ASN A 352 -2.99 -10.81 -7.73
N TRP A 353 -4.12 -10.97 -7.03
CA TRP A 353 -4.47 -12.23 -6.35
C TRP A 353 -4.63 -13.39 -7.33
N ASN A 354 -5.33 -13.17 -8.44
CA ASN A 354 -5.52 -14.20 -9.46
C ASN A 354 -4.21 -14.58 -10.15
N VAL A 355 -3.38 -13.58 -10.50
CA VAL A 355 -2.06 -13.81 -11.10
C VAL A 355 -1.17 -14.60 -10.13
N TYR A 356 -1.13 -14.21 -8.85
CA TYR A 356 -0.38 -14.95 -7.84
C TYR A 356 -0.81 -16.42 -7.77
N LYS A 357 -2.12 -16.70 -7.63
CA LYS A 357 -2.63 -18.08 -7.57
C LYS A 357 -2.22 -18.91 -8.78
N LEU A 358 -2.29 -18.34 -9.98
CA LEU A 358 -1.89 -19.03 -11.21
C LEU A 358 -0.38 -19.33 -11.23
N LEU A 359 0.46 -18.37 -10.85
CA LEU A 359 1.91 -18.54 -10.90
C LEU A 359 2.46 -19.37 -9.74
N ALA A 360 1.83 -19.31 -8.57
CA ALA A 360 2.24 -20.01 -7.37
C ALA A 360 1.76 -21.46 -7.36
N HIS A 361 0.57 -21.78 -7.89
CA HIS A 361 0.00 -23.13 -7.90
C HIS A 361 -0.01 -23.75 -9.31
N ILE A 362 1.15 -24.24 -9.76
CA ILE A 362 1.23 -25.02 -11.00
C ILE A 362 0.53 -26.35 -10.78
N ARG A 363 -0.63 -26.54 -11.42
CA ARG A 363 -1.27 -27.85 -11.57
C ARG A 363 -0.93 -28.37 -12.96
N PRO A 364 -0.46 -29.62 -13.10
CA PRO A 364 -0.29 -30.21 -14.42
C PRO A 364 -1.65 -30.23 -15.13
N PRO A 365 -1.72 -29.81 -16.40
CA PRO A 365 -2.96 -29.82 -17.17
C PRO A 365 -3.45 -31.25 -17.35
N SER A 366 -4.75 -31.46 -17.18
CA SER A 366 -5.40 -32.76 -17.44
C SER A 366 -5.33 -33.16 -18.92
N THR A 367 -5.25 -32.17 -19.81
CA THR A 367 -5.17 -32.36 -21.26
C THR A 367 -4.06 -31.49 -21.84
N LYS A 368 -3.16 -32.10 -22.62
CA LYS A 368 -2.20 -31.32 -23.42
C LYS A 368 -2.96 -30.58 -24.51
N SER A 369 -2.64 -29.32 -24.71
CA SER A 369 -3.08 -28.58 -25.90
C SER A 369 -2.25 -29.01 -27.11
N GLY A 370 -2.79 -28.84 -28.31
CA GLY A 370 -2.05 -29.00 -29.57
C GLY A 370 -1.09 -27.84 -29.90
N HIS A 371 -1.00 -26.81 -29.04
CA HIS A 371 -0.25 -25.60 -29.33
C HIS A 371 1.19 -25.68 -28.80
N THR A 372 2.13 -25.22 -29.62
CA THR A 372 3.53 -25.00 -29.25
C THR A 372 3.81 -23.50 -29.30
N LEU A 373 4.27 -22.94 -28.20
CA LEU A 373 4.56 -21.51 -28.05
C LEU A 373 6.06 -21.30 -27.83
N ALA A 374 6.63 -20.31 -28.50
CA ALA A 374 8.02 -19.91 -28.31
C ALA A 374 8.08 -18.53 -27.64
N VAL A 375 9.00 -18.35 -26.70
CA VAL A 375 9.30 -17.07 -26.06
C VAL A 375 10.71 -16.64 -26.44
N LEU A 376 10.85 -15.41 -26.94
CA LEU A 376 12.13 -14.78 -27.25
C LEU A 376 12.17 -13.36 -26.68
N ASN A 377 13.37 -12.91 -26.31
CA ASN A 377 13.62 -11.52 -25.93
C ASN A 377 14.32 -10.81 -27.09
N VAL A 378 13.89 -9.59 -27.41
CA VAL A 378 14.44 -8.78 -28.51
C VAL A 378 14.74 -7.38 -27.98
N GLY A 379 15.91 -6.84 -28.36
CA GLY A 379 16.37 -5.52 -27.97
C GLY A 379 17.41 -5.55 -26.85
N ALA A 380 17.74 -4.37 -26.33
CA ALA A 380 18.69 -4.24 -25.24
C ALA A 380 18.15 -4.89 -23.95
N PRO A 381 18.99 -5.48 -23.09
CA PRO A 381 18.56 -6.05 -21.82
C PRO A 381 17.80 -5.03 -20.96
N ALA A 382 16.63 -5.44 -20.44
CA ALA A 382 15.83 -4.63 -19.54
C ALA A 382 15.45 -5.42 -18.28
N ALA A 383 15.50 -4.75 -17.12
CA ALA A 383 15.03 -5.32 -15.86
C ALA A 383 13.55 -5.71 -15.99
N GLY A 384 13.21 -6.94 -15.59
CA GLY A 384 11.86 -7.50 -15.71
C GLY A 384 11.65 -8.48 -16.86
N MET A 385 12.56 -8.55 -17.85
CA MET A 385 12.47 -9.55 -18.95
C MET A 385 12.37 -10.99 -18.42
N ASN A 386 13.20 -11.36 -17.44
CA ASN A 386 13.18 -12.71 -16.85
C ASN A 386 11.87 -13.01 -16.09
N ALA A 387 11.31 -12.01 -15.39
CA ALA A 387 10.03 -12.16 -14.71
C ALA A 387 8.89 -12.39 -15.72
N ALA A 388 8.91 -11.67 -16.85
CA ALA A 388 7.96 -11.85 -17.94
C ALA A 388 8.08 -13.25 -18.58
N VAL A 389 9.30 -13.70 -18.90
CA VAL A 389 9.54 -15.05 -19.44
C VAL A 389 9.03 -16.12 -18.46
N ARG A 390 9.37 -16.01 -17.17
CA ARG A 390 8.90 -16.94 -16.12
C ARG A 390 7.37 -17.02 -16.10
N SER A 391 6.69 -15.88 -16.12
CA SER A 391 5.23 -15.82 -16.10
C SER A 391 4.63 -16.49 -17.34
N THR A 392 5.09 -16.10 -18.54
CA THR A 392 4.60 -16.65 -19.81
C THR A 392 4.79 -18.17 -19.89
N VAL A 393 5.98 -18.68 -19.52
CA VAL A 393 6.27 -20.12 -19.53
C VAL A 393 5.38 -20.87 -18.56
N ARG A 394 5.23 -20.38 -17.31
CA ARG A 394 4.37 -21.05 -16.31
C ARG A 394 2.92 -21.09 -16.74
N ILE A 395 2.37 -19.97 -17.23
CA ILE A 395 0.99 -19.92 -17.72
C ILE A 395 0.78 -20.85 -18.91
N GLY A 396 1.71 -20.88 -19.86
CA GLY A 396 1.59 -21.78 -21.01
C GLY A 396 1.63 -23.26 -20.61
N LEU A 397 2.48 -23.63 -19.65
CA LEU A 397 2.52 -24.98 -19.10
C LEU A 397 1.21 -25.37 -18.38
N ILE A 398 0.60 -24.45 -17.63
CA ILE A 398 -0.68 -24.66 -16.94
C ILE A 398 -1.82 -24.92 -17.94
N HIS A 399 -1.78 -24.29 -19.12
CA HIS A 399 -2.76 -24.52 -20.19
C HIS A 399 -2.41 -25.72 -21.09
N GLY A 400 -1.34 -26.46 -20.78
CA GLY A 400 -0.93 -27.63 -21.57
C GLY A 400 -0.27 -27.30 -22.89
N HIS A 401 0.26 -26.09 -23.06
CA HIS A 401 1.08 -25.73 -24.20
C HIS A 401 2.49 -26.30 -24.07
N ARG A 402 3.10 -26.64 -25.20
CA ARG A 402 4.54 -26.93 -25.25
C ARG A 402 5.28 -25.59 -25.33
N MET A 403 6.05 -25.26 -24.28
CA MET A 403 6.81 -24.02 -24.21
C MET A 403 8.24 -24.20 -24.71
N LEU A 404 8.67 -23.34 -25.63
CA LEU A 404 10.02 -23.28 -26.17
C LEU A 404 10.65 -21.93 -25.80
N ALA A 405 11.92 -21.94 -25.41
CA ALA A 405 12.72 -20.74 -25.25
C ALA A 405 13.69 -20.60 -26.42
N VAL A 406 13.70 -19.43 -27.03
CA VAL A 406 14.64 -19.05 -28.08
C VAL A 406 15.75 -18.25 -27.43
N HIS A 407 16.99 -18.71 -27.60
CA HIS A 407 18.16 -18.00 -27.11
C HIS A 407 18.62 -16.96 -28.13
N ASP A 408 19.31 -15.91 -27.67
CA ASP A 408 19.96 -14.88 -28.52
C ASP A 408 19.01 -14.17 -29.52
N GLY A 409 17.75 -13.96 -29.12
CA GLY A 409 16.75 -13.23 -29.91
C GLY A 409 16.55 -13.82 -31.32
N PHE A 410 16.45 -12.95 -32.32
CA PHE A 410 16.28 -13.37 -33.71
C PHE A 410 17.51 -14.04 -34.31
N GLU A 411 18.71 -13.70 -33.83
CA GLU A 411 19.94 -14.33 -34.30
C GLU A 411 19.96 -15.81 -33.91
N GLY A 412 19.73 -16.11 -32.63
CA GLY A 412 19.65 -17.50 -32.20
C GLY A 412 18.45 -18.24 -32.78
N LEU A 413 17.34 -17.56 -33.07
CA LEU A 413 16.24 -18.15 -33.84
C LEU A 413 16.69 -18.60 -35.24
N ALA A 414 17.41 -17.74 -35.96
CA ALA A 414 17.92 -18.04 -37.30
C ALA A 414 18.90 -19.23 -37.29
N PHE A 415 19.67 -19.39 -36.20
CA PHE A 415 20.56 -20.53 -36.00
C PHE A 415 19.92 -21.73 -35.28
N GLY A 416 18.59 -21.74 -35.08
CA GLY A 416 17.88 -22.87 -34.48
C GLY A 416 18.19 -23.10 -32.99
N LYS A 417 18.63 -22.08 -32.25
CA LYS A 417 18.91 -22.11 -30.80
C LYS A 417 17.60 -22.12 -29.98
N VAL A 418 16.76 -23.13 -30.20
CA VAL A 418 15.45 -23.30 -29.56
C VAL A 418 15.48 -24.50 -28.64
N ARG A 419 15.12 -24.31 -27.36
CA ARG A 419 15.12 -25.38 -26.34
C ARG A 419 13.74 -25.51 -25.69
N GLY A 420 13.34 -26.74 -25.40
CA GLY A 420 12.12 -27.01 -24.63
C GLY A 420 12.30 -26.61 -23.17
N GLN A 421 11.34 -25.87 -22.61
CA GLN A 421 11.33 -25.52 -21.20
C GLN A 421 10.59 -26.61 -20.40
N GLY A 422 11.31 -27.32 -19.54
CA GLY A 422 10.73 -28.20 -18.53
C GLY A 422 10.48 -27.42 -17.24
N GLY A 423 9.34 -27.63 -16.58
CA GLY A 423 8.86 -26.82 -15.45
C GLY A 423 9.74 -26.74 -14.19
N ALA A 424 10.92 -27.36 -14.18
CA ALA A 424 11.84 -27.46 -13.04
C ALA A 424 13.15 -26.66 -13.20
N ARG A 425 13.45 -26.09 -14.38
CA ARG A 425 14.62 -25.22 -14.58
C ARG A 425 14.15 -23.80 -14.84
N GLY A 426 13.93 -23.08 -13.74
CA GLY A 426 13.72 -21.62 -13.74
C GLY A 426 14.98 -20.87 -14.11
#